data_AF-A0A377XWB0-F1
#
_entry.id   AF-A0A377XWB0-F1
#
_cell.length_a   1.000
_cell.length_b   1.000
_cell.length_c   1.000
_cell.angle_alpha   90.00
_cell.angle_beta   90.00
_cell.angle_gamma   90.00
#
_symmetry.space_group_name_H-M   'P 1'
#
loop_
_entity.id
_entity.type
_entity.pdbx_description
1 polymer ?
#
loop_
_entity_poly.entity_id
_entity_poly.type
_entity_poly.pdbx_seq_one_letter_code
_entity_poly.pdbx_strand_id
1 'polypeptide(L)'
;MTAEKAGAIVAAADEVLAGKHAQEFPLAIWQTGSGTQSNMNMNEVLANRASELLGGERGMARKIHPNDDVNKSQSSNDVFPTAMHVAALIALREKVIPSLQALRATLNEKAVAFRDMSRSAAPICRTPRRSP
;
A
#
# COMPACT_ATOMS: atom_id res chain seq x y z
N MET A 1 2.32 -12.29 25.50
CA MET A 1 2.52 -10.83 25.53
C MET A 1 1.57 -10.26 26.58
N THR A 2 1.99 -9.29 27.39
CA THR A 2 1.11 -8.67 28.39
C THR A 2 0.13 -7.70 27.70
N ALA A 3 -1.01 -7.42 28.33
CA ALA A 3 -2.00 -6.48 27.81
C ALA A 3 -1.43 -5.06 27.65
N GLU A 4 -0.58 -4.64 28.60
CA GLU A 4 0.09 -3.34 28.55
C GLU A 4 1.02 -3.21 27.34
N LYS A 5 1.88 -4.22 27.09
CA LYS A 5 2.75 -4.25 25.90
C LYS A 5 1.93 -4.24 24.61
N ALA A 6 0.87 -5.06 24.55
CA ALA A 6 -0.01 -5.13 23.39
C ALA A 6 -0.68 -3.77 23.11
N GLY A 7 -1.22 -3.12 24.14
CA GLY A 7 -1.84 -1.80 24.03
C GLY A 7 -0.87 -0.74 23.52
N ALA A 8 0.38 -0.73 24.01
CA ALA A 8 1.39 0.21 23.54
C ALA A 8 1.78 -0.03 22.06
N ILE A 9 1.86 -1.29 21.62
CA ILE A 9 2.14 -1.62 20.21
C ILE A 9 0.99 -1.18 19.31
N VAL A 10 -0.26 -1.40 19.72
CA VAL A 10 -1.45 -0.94 18.98
C VAL A 10 -1.46 0.59 18.88
N ALA A 11 -1.23 1.30 19.99
CA ALA A 11 -1.17 2.76 19.99
C ALA A 11 -0.04 3.30 19.09
N ALA A 12 1.13 2.65 19.08
CA ALA A 12 2.20 2.99 18.15
C ALA A 12 1.81 2.75 16.68
N ALA A 13 1.11 1.65 16.39
CA ALA A 13 0.60 1.36 15.05
C ALA A 13 -0.46 2.38 14.60
N ASP A 14 -1.35 2.81 15.48
CA ASP A 14 -2.34 3.86 15.20
C ASP A 14 -1.65 5.19 14.85
N GLU A 15 -0.56 5.54 15.53
CA GLU A 15 0.23 6.73 15.18
C GLU A 15 0.89 6.62 13.80
N VAL A 16 1.38 5.42 13.43
CA VAL A 16 1.94 5.15 12.08
C VAL A 16 0.85 5.27 11.03
N LEU A 17 -0.33 4.68 11.24
CA LEU A 17 -1.48 4.77 10.35
C LEU A 17 -1.99 6.21 10.19
N ALA A 18 -1.90 7.01 11.25
CA ALA A 18 -2.20 8.44 11.23
C ALA A 18 -1.11 9.31 10.55
N GLY A 19 -0.04 8.69 10.04
CA GLY A 19 1.02 9.38 9.29
C GLY A 19 2.03 10.16 10.14
N LYS A 20 2.04 9.98 11.47
CA LYS A 20 2.91 10.75 12.38
C LYS A 20 4.40 10.40 12.26
N HIS A 21 4.71 9.24 11.69
CA HIS A 21 6.07 8.67 11.63
C HIS A 21 6.55 8.40 10.20
N ALA A 22 6.04 9.13 9.20
CA ALA A 22 6.36 8.90 7.80
C ALA A 22 7.88 8.93 7.48
N GLN A 23 8.64 9.72 8.24
CA GLN A 23 10.09 9.87 8.06
C GLN A 23 10.90 8.66 8.55
N GLU A 24 10.29 7.77 9.34
CA GLU A 24 10.95 6.62 9.95
C GLU A 24 11.04 5.41 9.00
N PHE A 25 10.61 5.57 7.74
CA PHE A 25 10.61 4.53 6.70
C PHE A 25 11.45 4.93 5.47
N PRO A 26 12.77 5.12 5.61
CA PRO A 26 13.63 5.63 4.53
C PRO A 26 14.04 4.57 3.49
N LEU A 27 13.66 3.31 3.68
CA LEU A 27 14.12 2.21 2.84
C LEU A 27 13.60 2.30 1.41
N ALA A 28 14.49 2.09 0.45
CA ALA A 28 14.15 2.03 -0.96
C ALA A 28 13.47 0.69 -1.34
N ILE A 29 12.80 0.70 -2.50
CA ILE A 29 12.16 -0.52 -3.07
C ILE A 29 13.20 -1.59 -3.40
N TRP A 30 14.42 -1.20 -3.80
CA TRP A 30 15.49 -2.09 -4.25
C TRP A 30 16.22 -2.77 -3.07
N GLN A 31 15.48 -3.59 -2.33
CA GLN A 31 15.97 -4.37 -1.20
C GLN A 31 15.93 -5.87 -1.50
N THR A 32 16.17 -6.71 -0.49
CA THR A 32 16.03 -8.17 -0.61
C THR A 32 14.61 -8.54 -1.07
N GLY A 33 14.48 -9.53 -1.96
CA GLY A 33 13.18 -9.90 -2.53
C GLY A 33 12.15 -10.42 -1.51
N SER A 34 12.58 -10.78 -0.31
CA SER A 34 11.72 -11.21 0.80
C SER A 34 11.06 -10.06 1.56
N GLY A 35 11.48 -8.80 1.34
CA GLY A 35 10.99 -7.64 2.08
C GLY A 35 11.39 -7.61 3.56
N THR A 36 12.41 -8.40 3.94
CA THR A 36 12.84 -8.54 5.35
C THR A 36 13.28 -7.21 5.95
N GLN A 37 13.92 -6.34 5.18
CA GLN A 37 14.39 -5.04 5.68
C GLN A 37 13.21 -4.12 5.99
N SER A 38 12.21 -4.02 5.10
CA SER A 38 10.98 -3.28 5.38
C SER A 38 10.19 -3.87 6.55
N ASN A 39 10.13 -5.20 6.69
CA ASN A 39 9.49 -5.84 7.83
C ASN A 39 10.17 -5.44 9.15
N MET A 40 11.50 -5.53 9.20
CA MET A 40 12.27 -5.14 10.38
C MET A 40 12.18 -3.64 10.66
N ASN A 41 12.18 -2.79 9.65
CA ASN A 41 12.00 -1.35 9.83
C ASN A 41 10.67 -1.04 10.51
N MET A 42 9.57 -1.66 10.08
CA MET A 42 8.27 -1.52 10.76
C MET A 42 8.34 -2.01 12.21
N ASN A 43 8.91 -3.21 12.43
CA ASN A 43 9.03 -3.78 13.77
C ASN A 43 9.84 -2.88 14.72
N GLU A 44 10.93 -2.29 14.24
CA GLU A 44 11.79 -1.40 15.03
C GLU A 44 11.12 -0.06 15.33
N VAL A 45 10.42 0.53 14.37
CA VAL A 45 9.65 1.76 14.58
C VAL A 45 8.57 1.53 15.63
N LEU A 46 7.78 0.47 15.50
CA LEU A 46 6.75 0.11 16.47
C LEU A 46 7.34 -0.20 17.84
N ALA A 47 8.43 -0.97 17.91
CA ALA A 47 9.08 -1.33 19.17
C ALA A 47 9.64 -0.12 19.91
N ASN A 48 10.34 0.77 19.21
CA ASN A 48 10.87 2.01 19.78
C ASN A 48 9.72 2.88 20.27
N ARG A 49 8.70 3.10 19.44
CA ARG A 49 7.60 3.99 19.80
C ARG A 49 6.74 3.45 20.94
N ALA A 50 6.41 2.17 20.91
CA ALA A 50 5.70 1.52 22.00
C ALA A 50 6.51 1.55 23.31
N SER A 51 7.84 1.46 23.23
CA SER A 51 8.71 1.61 24.42
C SER A 51 8.65 3.01 25.01
N GLU A 52 8.66 4.06 24.18
CA GLU A 52 8.46 5.44 24.64
C GLU A 52 7.10 5.64 25.31
N LEU A 53 6.03 5.06 24.74
CA LEU A 53 4.67 5.13 25.31
C LEU A 53 4.57 4.46 26.69
N LEU A 54 5.43 3.47 26.96
CA LEU A 54 5.57 2.84 28.27
C LEU A 54 6.54 3.57 29.21
N GLY A 55 7.00 4.76 28.84
CA GLY A 55 8.01 5.53 29.60
C GLY A 55 9.39 4.87 29.59
N GLY A 56 9.74 4.17 28.53
CA GLY A 56 11.09 3.68 28.25
C GLY A 56 11.80 4.51 27.19
N GLU A 57 12.97 4.05 26.75
CA GLU A 57 13.80 4.73 25.74
C GLU A 57 13.82 3.97 24.42
N ARG A 58 14.30 4.62 23.35
CA ARG A 58 14.60 3.97 22.06
C ARG A 58 15.92 3.19 22.14
N GLY A 59 16.14 2.30 21.18
CA GLY A 59 17.41 1.60 21.03
C GLY A 59 17.51 0.35 21.90
N MET A 60 18.70 0.05 22.44
CA MET A 60 18.94 -1.23 23.13
C MET A 60 18.21 -1.36 24.47
N ALA A 61 17.91 -0.24 25.14
CA ALA A 61 17.19 -0.21 26.42
C ALA A 61 15.66 -0.22 26.27
N ARG A 62 15.14 -0.42 25.05
CA ARG A 62 13.70 -0.45 24.76
C ARG A 62 12.98 -1.54 25.55
N LYS A 63 11.77 -1.21 26.02
CA LYS A 63 10.90 -2.13 26.79
C LYS A 63 10.20 -3.18 25.91
N ILE A 64 10.07 -2.90 24.62
CA ILE A 64 9.45 -3.76 23.60
C ILE A 64 10.53 -4.25 22.65
N HIS A 65 10.66 -5.57 22.47
CA HIS A 65 11.61 -6.14 21.51
C HIS A 65 10.96 -6.28 20.12
N PRO A 66 11.59 -5.81 19.03
CA PRO A 66 11.00 -5.87 17.69
C PRO A 66 10.73 -7.31 17.24
N ASN A 67 11.55 -8.29 17.64
CA ASN A 67 11.33 -9.68 17.26
C ASN A 67 10.46 -10.46 18.26
N ASP A 68 10.67 -10.25 19.57
CA ASP A 68 10.08 -11.14 20.57
C ASP A 68 8.67 -10.70 20.98
N ASP A 69 8.38 -9.41 20.77
CA ASP A 69 7.09 -8.78 21.05
C ASP A 69 6.35 -8.41 19.76
N VAL A 70 6.94 -7.59 18.88
CA VAL A 70 6.22 -7.07 17.68
C VAL A 70 6.08 -8.13 16.59
N ASN A 71 7.18 -8.75 16.16
CA ASN A 71 7.20 -9.81 15.15
C ASN A 71 6.97 -11.21 15.75
N LYS A 72 6.37 -11.29 16.94
CA LYS A 72 6.19 -12.56 17.65
C LYS A 72 5.32 -13.50 16.81
N SER A 73 5.83 -14.71 16.58
CA SER A 73 5.14 -15.74 15.77
C SER A 73 4.92 -15.34 14.31
N GLN A 74 5.74 -14.43 13.77
CA GLN A 74 5.69 -13.99 12.38
C GLN A 74 7.02 -14.23 11.67
N SER A 75 6.98 -14.39 10.35
CA SER A 75 8.14 -14.36 9.47
C SER A 75 7.95 -13.30 8.38
N SER A 76 9.03 -12.70 7.89
CA SER A 76 8.93 -11.76 6.76
C SER A 76 8.34 -12.45 5.51
N ASN A 77 8.56 -13.75 5.36
CA ASN A 77 8.09 -14.52 4.21
C ASN A 77 6.57 -14.73 4.22
N ASP A 78 5.91 -14.58 5.37
CA ASP A 78 4.45 -14.64 5.47
C ASP A 78 3.85 -13.23 5.54
N VAL A 79 4.46 -12.33 6.33
CA VAL A 79 3.94 -10.99 6.60
C VAL A 79 4.05 -10.10 5.36
N PHE A 80 5.18 -10.10 4.67
CA PHE A 80 5.41 -9.18 3.57
C PHE A 80 4.48 -9.46 2.37
N PRO A 81 4.34 -10.72 1.89
CA PRO A 81 3.34 -11.03 0.86
C PRO A 81 1.90 -10.74 1.31
N THR A 82 1.58 -10.96 2.58
CA THR A 82 0.25 -10.62 3.13
C THR A 82 0.00 -9.11 3.06
N ALA A 83 0.96 -8.30 3.49
CA ALA A 83 0.87 -6.84 3.41
C ALA A 83 0.73 -6.36 1.94
N MET A 84 1.46 -6.97 1.01
CA MET A 84 1.33 -6.69 -0.42
C MET A 84 -0.09 -6.96 -0.94
N HIS A 85 -0.69 -8.10 -0.59
CA HIS A 85 -2.06 -8.42 -1.00
C HIS A 85 -3.09 -7.45 -0.42
N VAL A 86 -2.96 -7.09 0.85
CA VAL A 86 -3.84 -6.10 1.51
C VAL A 86 -3.72 -4.75 0.81
N ALA A 87 -2.50 -4.26 0.57
CA ALA A 87 -2.27 -2.99 -0.11
C ALA A 87 -2.84 -2.99 -1.55
N ALA A 88 -2.65 -4.07 -2.29
CA ALA A 88 -3.20 -4.23 -3.64
C ALA A 88 -4.73 -4.21 -3.63
N LEU A 89 -5.37 -4.92 -2.68
CA LEU A 89 -6.82 -4.95 -2.54
C LEU A 89 -7.39 -3.56 -2.23
N ILE A 90 -6.77 -2.82 -1.31
CA ILE A 90 -7.15 -1.44 -0.96
C ILE A 90 -7.04 -0.55 -2.20
N ALA A 91 -5.89 -0.57 -2.90
CA ALA A 91 -5.69 0.24 -4.11
C ALA A 91 -6.71 -0.08 -5.22
N LEU A 92 -7.04 -1.36 -5.39
CA LEU A 92 -8.06 -1.79 -6.36
C LEU A 92 -9.45 -1.26 -6.00
N ARG A 93 -9.87 -1.43 -4.74
CA ARG A 93 -11.21 -1.04 -4.27
C ARG A 93 -11.40 0.46 -4.21
N GLU A 94 -10.41 1.20 -3.74
CA GLU A 94 -10.55 2.62 -3.46
C GLU A 94 -10.18 3.52 -4.64
N LYS A 95 -9.32 3.06 -5.55
CA LYS A 95 -8.83 3.87 -6.67
C LYS A 95 -9.21 3.31 -8.03
N VAL A 96 -8.82 2.07 -8.32
CA VAL A 96 -8.91 1.53 -9.68
C VAL A 96 -10.35 1.26 -10.10
N ILE A 97 -11.11 0.50 -9.30
CA ILE A 97 -12.50 0.13 -9.64
C ILE A 97 -13.39 1.37 -9.78
N PRO A 98 -13.39 2.34 -8.84
CA PRO A 98 -14.18 3.57 -8.99
C PRO A 98 -13.81 4.36 -10.26
N SER A 99 -12.51 4.47 -10.57
CA SER A 99 -12.03 5.17 -11.77
C SER A 99 -12.52 4.50 -13.06
N LEU A 100 -12.49 3.16 -13.11
CA LEU A 100 -13.01 2.40 -14.25
C LEU A 100 -14.52 2.52 -14.39
N GLN A 101 -15.25 2.56 -13.28
CA GLN A 101 -16.70 2.79 -13.30
C GLN A 101 -17.05 4.18 -13.83
N ALA A 102 -16.31 5.21 -13.40
CA ALA A 102 -16.48 6.58 -13.90
C ALA A 102 -16.17 6.68 -15.41
N LEU A 103 -15.08 6.05 -15.86
CA LEU A 103 -14.73 5.98 -17.27
C LEU A 103 -15.83 5.28 -18.09
N ARG A 104 -16.32 4.13 -17.61
CA ARG A 104 -17.41 3.39 -18.26
C ARG A 104 -18.67 4.22 -18.38
N ALA A 105 -19.08 4.91 -17.32
CA ALA A 105 -20.26 5.78 -17.33
C ALA A 105 -20.11 6.89 -18.38
N THR A 106 -18.97 7.57 -18.38
CA THR A 106 -18.68 8.65 -19.34
C THR A 106 -18.72 8.15 -20.79
N LEU A 107 -18.09 7.00 -21.08
CA LEU A 107 -18.12 6.41 -22.41
C LEU A 107 -19.54 6.01 -22.85
N ASN A 108 -20.34 5.48 -21.92
CA ASN A 108 -21.73 5.12 -22.21
C ASN A 108 -22.59 6.35 -22.52
N GLU A 109 -22.45 7.43 -21.74
CA GLU A 109 -23.14 8.70 -22.00
C GLU A 109 -22.79 9.25 -23.38
N LYS A 110 -21.51 9.24 -23.76
CA LYS A 110 -21.08 9.67 -25.10
C LYS A 110 -21.59 8.75 -26.20
N ALA A 111 -21.59 7.44 -25.98
CA ALA A 111 -22.12 6.48 -26.95
C ALA A 111 -23.62 6.71 -27.21
N VAL A 112 -24.41 6.97 -26.16
CA VAL A 112 -25.84 7.33 -26.30
C VAL A 112 -26.01 8.66 -27.03
N ALA A 113 -25.27 9.70 -26.63
CA ALA A 113 -25.34 11.02 -27.29
C ALA A 113 -24.97 10.98 -28.78
N PHE A 114 -24.10 10.05 -29.18
CA PHE A 114 -23.66 9.89 -30.57
C PHE A 114 -24.54 8.94 -31.38
N ARG A 115 -25.50 8.26 -30.76
CA ARG A 115 -26.38 7.29 -31.44
C ARG A 115 -27.26 7.94 -32.50
N ASP A 116 -27.72 9.16 -32.25
CA ASP A 116 -28.64 9.89 -33.13
C ASP A 116 -27.92 10.90 -34.04
N MET A 117 -26.58 11.00 -33.95
CA MET A 117 -25.78 11.75 -34.92
C MET A 117 -25.41 10.85 -36.11
N SER A 118 -26.06 11.07 -37.25
CA SER A 118 -25.70 10.42 -38.52
C SER A 118 -24.28 10.84 -38.94
N ARG A 119 -23.29 10.01 -38.61
CA ARG A 119 -21.90 10.20 -39.05
C ARG A 119 -21.63 9.26 -40.21
N SER A 120 -21.36 9.80 -41.40
CA SER A 120 -20.78 9.02 -42.50
C SER A 120 -19.45 8.42 -42.02
N ALA A 121 -19.36 7.09 -42.03
CA ALA A 121 -18.13 6.38 -41.72
C ALA A 121 -17.09 6.69 -42.81
N ALA A 122 -16.15 7.58 -42.53
CA ALA A 122 -14.96 7.74 -43.37
C ALA A 122 -13.98 6.61 -43.03
N PRO A 123 -13.61 5.73 -43.97
CA PRO A 123 -12.64 4.69 -43.71
C PRO A 123 -11.26 5.34 -43.51
N ILE A 124 -10.81 5.38 -42.26
CA ILE A 124 -9.44 5.78 -41.92
C ILE A 124 -8.55 4.57 -42.20
N CYS A 125 -8.02 4.53 -43.42
CA CYS A 125 -6.76 3.91 -43.85
C CYS A 125 -6.90 3.48 -45.32
N ARG A 126 -6.60 4.38 -46.25
CA ARG A 126 -6.14 3.98 -47.58
C ARG A 126 -4.64 4.18 -47.58
N THR A 127 -3.89 3.09 -47.49
CA THR A 127 -2.46 3.09 -47.85
C THR A 127 -2.33 3.65 -49.26
N PRO A 128 -1.38 4.56 -49.55
CA PRO A 128 -1.17 5.01 -50.92
C PRO A 128 -0.67 3.81 -51.72
N ARG A 129 -1.42 3.38 -52.74
CA ARG A 129 -0.85 2.50 -53.78
C ARG A 129 0.32 3.27 -54.40
N ARG A 130 1.55 2.81 -54.15
CA ARG A 130 2.68 3.14 -55.02
C ARG A 130 2.40 2.46 -56.36
N SER A 131 2.20 3.26 -57.40
CA SER A 131 2.21 2.80 -58.78
C SER A 131 3.62 2.31 -59.16
N PRO A 132 3.74 1.34 -60.09
CA PRO A 132 5.00 0.64 -60.40
C PRO A 132 6.08 1.55 -60.99
#